data_AF-A0AAU5P7G7-F1
#
_entry.id   AF-A0AAU5P7G7-F1
#
_cell.length_a   1.000
_cell.length_b   1.000
_cell.length_c   1.000
_cell.angle_alpha   90.00
_cell.angle_beta   90.00
_cell.angle_gamma   90.00
#
_symmetry.space_group_name_H-M   'P 1'
#
loop_
_entity.id
_entity.type
_entity.pdbx_description
1 polymer ?
#
loop_
_entity_poly.entity_id
_entity_poly.type
_entity_poly.pdbx_seq_one_letter_code
_entity_poly.pdbx_strand_id
1 'polypeptide(L)'
;MTSYEGVHPTVLVRVGSRSAQIDHQLAPTVQAIWDCGFDTFTCCQDLAESNADWPEILPHMAEWVKSRRGWMLIDFPVDSGLAFLSAVANAGPRDAFYVRMTHWAAPDAWDVKVKPMDAAMFKEALPSKFRLQLLQVSFPAYDLPELTQRLRDHAAGRSVPPAPADWSTVGR
;
A
#
# COMPACT_ATOMS: atom_id res chain seq x y z
N MET A 1 -20.46 -13.14 17.92
CA MET A 1 -20.19 -11.75 17.54
C MET A 1 -18.71 -11.50 17.78
N THR A 2 -17.88 -11.70 16.77
CA THR A 2 -16.50 -11.20 16.78
C THR A 2 -16.59 -9.69 16.58
N SER A 3 -16.32 -8.92 17.64
CA SER A 3 -16.19 -7.47 17.52
C SER A 3 -14.99 -7.19 16.61
N TYR A 4 -15.22 -6.48 15.51
CA TYR A 4 -14.16 -5.85 14.72
C TYR A 4 -13.65 -4.61 15.48
N GLU A 5 -13.18 -4.80 16.72
CA GLU A 5 -12.35 -3.78 17.35
C GLU A 5 -11.00 -3.82 16.64
N GLY A 6 -10.77 -2.83 15.78
CA GLY A 6 -9.48 -2.68 15.10
C GLY A 6 -8.35 -2.64 16.13
N VAL A 7 -7.21 -3.23 15.79
CA VAL A 7 -6.02 -3.24 16.66
C VAL A 7 -5.52 -1.83 16.94
N HIS A 8 -5.83 -0.88 16.06
CA HIS A 8 -5.39 0.51 16.14
C HIS A 8 -6.57 1.49 16.26
N PRO A 9 -6.36 2.65 16.91
CA PRO A 9 -7.31 3.75 16.83
C PRO A 9 -7.52 4.21 15.39
N THR A 10 -8.77 4.38 14.99
CA THR A 10 -9.13 4.87 13.66
C THR A 10 -9.64 6.31 13.71
N VAL A 11 -9.48 7.04 12.61
CA VAL A 11 -10.07 8.36 12.40
C VAL A 11 -10.87 8.39 11.11
N LEU A 12 -11.93 9.20 11.09
CA LEU A 12 -12.74 9.39 9.89
C LEU A 12 -11.98 10.28 8.90
N VAL A 13 -11.60 9.71 7.75
CA VAL A 13 -11.10 10.47 6.60
C VAL A 13 -12.26 10.73 5.65
N ARG A 14 -12.35 11.96 5.11
CA ARG A 14 -13.37 12.34 4.12
C ARG A 14 -12.76 13.24 3.03
N VAL A 15 -12.88 12.83 1.77
CA VAL A 15 -12.43 13.58 0.59
C VAL A 15 -13.51 13.52 -0.48
N GLY A 16 -14.13 14.65 -0.80
CA GLY A 16 -15.28 14.69 -1.71
C GLY A 16 -16.41 13.78 -1.23
N SER A 17 -16.81 12.82 -2.06
CA SER A 17 -17.82 11.79 -1.73
C SER A 17 -17.24 10.54 -1.06
N ARG A 18 -15.92 10.42 -0.90
CA ARG A 18 -15.25 9.27 -0.28
C ARG A 18 -15.14 9.48 1.22
N SER A 19 -15.42 8.44 2.01
CA SER A 19 -15.15 8.45 3.44
C SER A 19 -14.97 7.05 4.02
N ALA A 20 -14.04 6.89 4.96
CA ALA A 20 -13.86 5.65 5.72
C ALA A 20 -13.20 5.92 7.08
N GLN A 21 -13.36 4.98 8.02
CA GLN A 21 -12.53 4.92 9.22
C GLN A 21 -11.18 4.31 8.82
N ILE A 22 -10.09 5.04 9.05
CA ILE A 22 -8.74 4.64 8.68
C ILE A 22 -7.86 4.66 9.92
N ASP A 23 -6.97 3.68 10.08
CA ASP A 23 -5.97 3.67 11.15
C ASP A 23 -5.23 5.01 11.22
N HIS A 24 -5.11 5.55 12.43
CA HIS A 24 -4.67 6.92 12.67
C HIS A 24 -3.35 7.26 11.95
N GLN A 25 -2.38 6.34 11.89
CA GLN A 25 -1.09 6.60 11.25
C GLN A 25 -1.21 6.66 9.73
N LEU A 26 -2.07 5.85 9.10
CA LEU A 26 -2.28 5.82 7.66
C LEU A 26 -3.21 6.92 7.15
N ALA A 27 -4.05 7.48 8.02
CA ALA A 27 -5.07 8.45 7.65
C ALA A 27 -4.54 9.65 6.82
N PRO A 28 -3.40 10.30 7.15
CA PRO A 28 -2.86 11.40 6.34
C PRO A 28 -2.46 10.97 4.93
N THR A 29 -1.95 9.74 4.78
CA THR A 29 -1.53 9.18 3.50
C THR A 29 -2.73 8.78 2.66
N VAL A 30 -3.73 8.10 3.24
CA VAL A 30 -4.98 7.75 2.54
C VAL A 30 -5.71 9.00 2.08
N GLN A 31 -5.76 10.05 2.91
CA GLN A 31 -6.30 11.33 2.52
C GLN A 31 -5.55 11.91 1.30
N ALA A 32 -4.21 11.96 1.34
CA ALA A 32 -3.40 12.47 0.24
C ALA A 32 -3.56 11.65 -1.06
N ILE A 33 -3.70 10.32 -0.96
CA ILE A 33 -4.01 9.44 -2.09
C ILE A 33 -5.36 9.83 -2.71
N TRP A 34 -6.38 10.02 -1.90
CA TRP A 34 -7.72 10.40 -2.38
C TRP A 34 -7.78 11.82 -2.93
N ASP A 35 -7.02 12.76 -2.37
CA ASP A 35 -6.87 14.13 -2.87
C ASP A 35 -6.21 14.15 -4.27
N CYS A 36 -5.32 13.19 -4.55
CA CYS A 36 -4.77 12.97 -5.89
C CYS A 36 -5.76 12.29 -6.87
N GLY A 37 -6.96 11.92 -6.40
CA GLY A 37 -7.99 11.27 -7.20
C GLY A 37 -7.89 9.75 -7.27
N PHE A 38 -6.88 9.13 -6.66
CA PHE A 38 -6.70 7.67 -6.70
C PHE A 38 -7.66 6.95 -5.76
N ASP A 39 -8.24 5.84 -6.22
CA ASP A 39 -9.11 4.97 -5.41
C ASP A 39 -8.29 3.94 -4.62
N THR A 40 -8.83 3.53 -3.46
CA THR A 40 -8.29 2.44 -2.62
C THR A 40 -9.41 1.47 -2.23
N PHE A 41 -9.05 0.25 -1.82
CA PHE A 41 -9.99 -0.75 -1.28
C PHE A 41 -9.86 -0.90 0.24
N THR A 42 -8.68 -1.32 0.70
CA THR A 42 -8.37 -1.67 2.09
C THR A 42 -6.97 -1.19 2.45
N CYS A 43 -6.68 -1.05 3.74
CA CYS A 43 -5.35 -0.73 4.23
C CYS A 43 -5.12 -1.29 5.64
N CYS A 44 -3.86 -1.51 6.00
CA CYS A 44 -3.44 -2.00 7.32
C CYS A 44 -2.20 -1.23 7.80
N GLN A 45 -2.24 -0.69 9.02
CA GLN A 45 -1.10 0.04 9.60
C GLN A 45 0.07 -0.86 10.00
N ASP A 46 -0.19 -2.11 10.41
CA ASP A 46 0.84 -3.13 10.62
C ASP A 46 0.31 -4.50 10.18
N LEU A 47 0.97 -5.10 9.20
CA LEU A 47 0.60 -6.39 8.63
C LEU A 47 0.82 -7.56 9.59
N ALA A 48 1.80 -7.52 10.48
CA ALA A 48 1.98 -8.57 11.47
C ALA A 48 0.88 -8.52 12.53
N GLU A 49 0.54 -7.31 13.00
CA GLU A 49 -0.52 -7.12 14.01
C GLU A 49 -1.91 -7.45 13.44
N SER A 50 -2.16 -7.05 12.18
CA SER A 50 -3.43 -7.36 11.49
C SER A 50 -3.65 -8.86 11.25
N ASN A 51 -2.58 -9.67 11.31
CA ASN A 51 -2.60 -11.11 11.08
C ASN A 51 -2.02 -11.88 12.27
N ALA A 52 -2.13 -11.34 13.48
CA ALA A 52 -1.47 -11.88 14.67
C ALA A 52 -1.97 -13.27 15.09
N ASP A 53 -3.19 -13.64 14.71
CA ASP A 53 -3.83 -14.95 14.95
C ASP A 53 -3.46 -16.00 13.88
N TRP A 54 -2.91 -15.58 12.74
CA TRP A 54 -2.56 -16.50 11.66
C TRP A 54 -1.55 -17.58 12.05
N PRO A 55 -0.51 -17.36 12.88
CA PRO A 55 0.38 -18.44 13.28
C PRO A 55 -0.32 -19.59 14.01
N GLU A 56 -1.45 -19.32 14.69
CA GLU A 56 -2.24 -20.34 15.37
C GLU A 56 -3.17 -21.08 14.39
N ILE A 57 -3.84 -20.34 13.49
CA ILE A 57 -4.84 -20.87 12.56
C ILE A 57 -4.21 -21.47 11.28
N LEU A 58 -3.11 -20.87 10.84
CA LEU A 58 -2.33 -21.14 9.63
C LEU A 58 -0.83 -21.23 9.97
N PRO A 59 -0.36 -22.29 10.66
CA PRO A 59 1.01 -22.35 11.18
C PRO A 59 2.14 -22.14 10.15
N HIS A 60 1.88 -22.48 8.88
CA HIS A 60 2.84 -22.25 7.79
C HIS A 60 3.08 -20.76 7.46
N MET A 61 2.23 -19.85 7.96
CA MET A 61 2.36 -18.41 7.77
C MET A 61 3.18 -17.72 8.88
N ALA A 62 3.64 -18.45 9.91
CA ALA A 62 4.31 -17.85 11.07
C ALA A 62 5.53 -16.99 10.70
N GLU A 63 6.42 -17.49 9.83
CA GLU A 63 7.59 -16.74 9.38
C GLU A 63 7.21 -15.53 8.52
N TRP A 64 6.14 -15.64 7.72
CA TRP A 64 5.63 -14.51 6.95
C TRP A 64 5.13 -13.41 7.89
N VAL A 65 4.27 -13.74 8.87
CA VAL A 65 3.75 -12.78 9.85
C VAL A 65 4.90 -12.09 10.57
N LYS A 66 5.90 -12.85 11.04
CA LYS A 66 7.10 -12.30 11.67
C LYS A 66 7.86 -11.33 10.78
N SER A 67 8.02 -11.65 9.49
CA SER A 67 8.71 -10.78 8.53
C SER A 67 7.95 -9.49 8.18
N ARG A 68 6.66 -9.39 8.52
CA ARG A 68 5.80 -8.24 8.20
C ARG A 68 5.58 -7.27 9.35
N ARG A 69 6.31 -7.44 10.45
CA ARG A 69 6.29 -6.47 11.55
C ARG A 69 6.81 -5.11 11.07
N GLY A 70 6.05 -4.05 11.32
CA GLY A 70 6.37 -2.70 10.86
C GLY A 70 6.16 -2.49 9.35
N TRP A 71 5.48 -3.41 8.65
CA TRP A 71 5.07 -3.23 7.27
C TRP A 71 3.62 -2.80 7.18
N MET A 72 3.36 -1.79 6.37
CA MET A 72 2.03 -1.29 6.03
C MET A 72 1.52 -1.93 4.75
N LEU A 73 0.21 -1.90 4.53
CA LEU A 73 -0.43 -2.31 3.28
C LEU A 73 -1.46 -1.28 2.86
N ILE A 74 -1.50 -0.96 1.56
CA ILE A 74 -2.60 -0.27 0.90
C ILE A 74 -2.97 -1.05 -0.37
N ASP A 75 -4.25 -1.35 -0.51
CA ASP A 75 -4.83 -2.05 -1.65
C ASP A 75 -5.53 -1.08 -2.59
N PHE A 76 -5.33 -1.27 -3.89
CA PHE A 76 -5.86 -0.40 -4.94
C PHE A 76 -6.58 -1.22 -6.02
N PRO A 77 -7.59 -0.63 -6.69
CA PRO A 77 -7.87 -0.98 -8.08
C PRO A 77 -6.59 -0.85 -8.91
N VAL A 78 -6.32 -1.79 -9.82
CA VAL A 78 -5.03 -1.87 -10.55
C VAL A 78 -4.64 -0.54 -11.20
N ASP A 79 -5.54 0.10 -11.95
CA ASP A 79 -5.24 1.34 -12.66
C ASP A 79 -4.94 2.50 -11.69
N SER A 80 -5.71 2.63 -10.61
CA SER A 80 -5.46 3.62 -9.54
C SER A 80 -4.12 3.38 -8.85
N GLY A 81 -3.77 2.13 -8.60
CA GLY A 81 -2.50 1.76 -7.98
C GLY A 81 -1.29 2.07 -8.87
N LEU A 82 -1.38 1.84 -10.18
CA LEU A 82 -0.33 2.20 -11.13
C LEU A 82 -0.17 3.72 -11.29
N ALA A 83 -1.28 4.45 -11.31
CA ALA A 83 -1.27 5.91 -11.31
C ALA A 83 -0.64 6.46 -10.01
N PHE A 84 -0.98 5.88 -8.86
CA PHE A 84 -0.39 6.17 -7.56
C PHE A 84 1.14 5.98 -7.56
N LEU A 85 1.65 4.82 -7.99
CA LEU A 85 3.10 4.56 -8.03
C LEU A 85 3.82 5.55 -8.94
N SER A 86 3.21 5.90 -10.07
CA SER A 86 3.75 6.88 -11.01
C SER A 86 3.79 8.29 -10.41
N ALA A 87 2.72 8.71 -9.73
CA ALA A 87 2.64 10.00 -9.06
C ALA A 87 3.71 10.14 -7.98
N VAL A 88 3.88 9.12 -7.14
CA VAL A 88 4.91 9.07 -6.10
C VAL A 88 6.31 9.10 -6.70
N ALA A 89 6.58 8.32 -7.76
CA ALA A 89 7.85 8.34 -8.47
C ALA A 89 8.21 9.72 -9.03
N ASN A 90 7.23 10.42 -9.62
CA ASN A 90 7.45 11.68 -10.32
C ASN A 90 7.51 12.91 -9.39
N ALA A 91 7.07 12.77 -8.14
CA ALA A 91 7.05 13.84 -7.16
C ALA A 91 8.28 13.87 -6.23
N GLY A 92 9.31 13.09 -6.53
CA GLY A 92 10.57 13.11 -5.77
C GLY A 92 11.77 12.65 -6.60
N PRO A 93 13.00 12.77 -6.05
CA PRO A 93 14.19 12.27 -6.70
C PRO A 93 14.15 10.73 -6.82
N ARG A 94 14.96 10.20 -7.74
CA ARG A 94 15.18 8.75 -7.90
C ARG A 94 16.25 8.24 -6.94
N ASP A 95 16.05 8.50 -5.66
CA ASP A 95 16.93 8.16 -4.54
C ASP A 95 16.65 6.75 -3.97
N ALA A 96 17.17 6.44 -2.79
CA ALA A 96 16.97 5.16 -2.12
C ALA A 96 15.48 4.81 -1.90
N PHE A 97 14.61 5.80 -1.67
CA PHE A 97 13.15 5.58 -1.57
C PHE A 97 12.58 5.10 -2.90
N TYR A 98 12.94 5.77 -4.00
CA TYR A 98 12.55 5.33 -5.34
C TYR A 98 13.08 3.92 -5.67
N VAL A 99 14.31 3.60 -5.27
CA VAL A 99 14.88 2.26 -5.49
C VAL A 99 14.14 1.19 -4.70
N ARG A 100 13.76 1.44 -3.44
CA ARG A 100 12.88 0.52 -2.67
C ARG A 100 11.56 0.28 -3.37
N MET A 101 10.96 1.32 -3.96
CA MET A 101 9.70 1.19 -4.68
C MET A 101 9.80 0.39 -5.99
N THR A 102 10.97 0.35 -6.63
CA THR A 102 11.11 -0.13 -8.02
C THR A 102 11.98 -1.37 -8.20
N HIS A 103 12.88 -1.68 -7.26
CA HIS A 103 13.81 -2.79 -7.40
C HIS A 103 13.59 -3.85 -6.33
N TRP A 104 13.18 -5.05 -6.75
CA TRP A 104 12.80 -6.16 -5.86
C TRP A 104 13.89 -6.61 -4.89
N ALA A 105 15.17 -6.40 -5.22
CA ALA A 105 16.30 -6.77 -4.39
C ALA A 105 16.88 -5.60 -3.57
N ALA A 106 16.26 -4.43 -3.59
CA ALA A 106 16.67 -3.34 -2.69
C ALA A 106 16.46 -3.77 -1.22
N PRO A 107 17.33 -3.36 -0.30
CA PRO A 107 17.05 -3.48 1.13
C PRO A 107 15.68 -2.83 1.43
N ASP A 108 14.80 -3.60 2.08
CA ASP A 108 13.42 -3.21 2.37
C ASP A 108 12.59 -2.81 1.13
N ALA A 109 12.85 -3.44 -0.02
CA ALA A 109 12.07 -3.25 -1.23
C ALA A 109 10.57 -3.40 -0.99
N TRP A 110 9.78 -2.49 -1.54
CA TRP A 110 8.33 -2.55 -1.47
C TRP A 110 7.85 -3.86 -2.11
N ASP A 111 6.90 -4.50 -1.45
CA ASP A 111 6.25 -5.70 -1.96
C ASP A 111 4.99 -5.28 -2.72
N VAL A 112 5.14 -5.13 -4.05
CA VAL A 112 4.08 -4.70 -4.96
C VAL A 112 3.60 -5.89 -5.78
N LYS A 113 2.32 -6.25 -5.61
CA LYS A 113 1.73 -7.45 -6.24
C LYS A 113 0.44 -7.12 -6.95
N VAL A 114 0.34 -7.53 -8.22
CA VAL A 114 -0.97 -7.65 -8.89
C VAL A 114 -1.49 -9.05 -8.63
N LYS A 115 -2.70 -9.17 -8.06
CA LYS A 115 -3.34 -10.46 -7.80
C LYS A 115 -4.47 -10.71 -8.81
N PRO A 116 -4.40 -11.79 -9.60
CA PRO A 116 -5.58 -12.32 -10.27
C PRO A 116 -6.61 -12.74 -9.21
N MET A 117 -7.83 -12.23 -9.31
CA MET A 117 -8.91 -12.54 -8.39
C MET A 117 -10.07 -13.17 -9.15
N ASP A 118 -10.62 -14.25 -8.60
CA ASP A 118 -11.83 -14.87 -9.09
C ASP A 118 -13.05 -14.26 -8.39
N ALA A 119 -14.06 -13.83 -9.16
CA ALA A 119 -15.32 -13.35 -8.61
C ALA A 119 -16.02 -14.43 -7.76
N ALA A 120 -15.79 -15.71 -8.06
CA ALA A 120 -16.36 -16.82 -7.30
C ALA A 120 -15.89 -16.84 -5.83
N MET A 121 -14.73 -16.25 -5.50
CA MET A 121 -14.25 -16.12 -4.11
C MET A 121 -15.21 -15.32 -3.21
N PHE A 122 -16.03 -14.45 -3.79
CA PHE A 122 -17.02 -13.65 -3.06
C PHE A 122 -18.46 -13.99 -3.45
N LYS A 123 -18.65 -14.79 -4.51
CA LYS A 123 -19.95 -15.11 -5.11
C LYS A 123 -19.93 -16.55 -5.62
N GLU A 124 -19.97 -17.51 -4.70
CA GLU A 124 -19.79 -18.94 -4.95
C GLU A 124 -20.74 -19.53 -6.01
N ALA A 125 -21.93 -18.93 -6.20
CA ALA A 125 -22.92 -19.38 -7.18
C ALA A 125 -22.57 -19.01 -8.65
N LEU A 126 -21.55 -18.18 -8.87
CA LEU A 126 -21.13 -17.77 -10.21
C LEU A 126 -20.00 -18.65 -10.74
N PRO A 127 -19.92 -18.91 -12.07
CA PRO A 127 -18.76 -19.55 -12.66
C PRO A 127 -17.48 -18.75 -12.42
N SER A 128 -16.36 -19.46 -12.26
CA SER A 128 -15.03 -18.85 -12.14
C SER A 128 -14.72 -17.89 -13.28
N LYS A 129 -14.26 -16.70 -12.94
CA LYS A 129 -13.86 -15.66 -13.88
C LYS A 129 -12.78 -14.77 -13.27
N PHE A 130 -11.53 -15.17 -13.47
CA PHE A 130 -10.36 -14.41 -13.01
C PHE A 130 -10.22 -13.07 -13.73
N ARG A 131 -9.82 -12.03 -12.98
CA ARG A 131 -9.47 -10.71 -13.50
C ARG A 131 -8.33 -10.10 -12.66
N LEU A 132 -7.57 -9.19 -13.27
CA LEU A 132 -6.65 -8.34 -12.52
C LEU A 132 -7.47 -7.18 -11.93
N GLN A 133 -7.75 -7.25 -10.64
CA GLN A 133 -8.59 -6.25 -9.96
C GLN A 133 -7.87 -5.56 -8.81
N LEU A 134 -6.85 -6.20 -8.26
CA LEU A 134 -6.18 -5.77 -7.05
C LEU A 134 -4.68 -5.58 -7.30
N LEU A 135 -4.21 -4.36 -7.04
CA LEU A 135 -2.79 -4.08 -6.79
C LEU A 135 -2.62 -3.90 -5.27
N GLN A 136 -1.79 -4.75 -4.68
CA GLN A 136 -1.39 -4.64 -3.28
C GLN A 136 -0.03 -3.96 -3.20
N VAL A 137 0.09 -2.93 -2.37
CA VAL A 137 1.35 -2.23 -2.13
C VAL A 137 1.68 -2.33 -0.66
N SER A 138 2.69 -3.11 -0.31
CA SER A 138 3.21 -3.20 1.05
C SER A 138 4.60 -2.59 1.16
N PHE A 139 4.82 -1.81 2.21
CA PHE A 139 6.04 -1.03 2.39
C PHE A 139 6.39 -0.86 3.87
N PRO A 140 7.65 -0.60 4.22
CA PRO A 140 8.05 -0.32 5.60
C PRO A 140 7.38 0.95 6.14
N ALA A 141 6.94 0.93 7.39
CA ALA A 141 6.25 2.06 8.02
C ALA A 141 7.07 3.36 8.01
N TYR A 142 8.41 3.27 8.00
CA TYR A 142 9.29 4.44 7.96
C TYR A 142 9.23 5.19 6.63
N ASP A 143 8.73 4.59 5.55
CA ASP A 143 8.55 5.24 4.25
C ASP A 143 7.29 6.12 4.19
N LEU A 144 6.39 5.99 5.16
CA LEU A 144 5.11 6.68 5.18
C LEU A 144 5.21 8.21 5.12
N PRO A 145 6.12 8.88 5.86
CA PRO A 145 6.24 10.34 5.80
C PRO A 145 6.65 10.84 4.41
N GLU A 146 7.65 10.21 3.80
CA GLU A 146 8.15 10.56 2.46
C GLU A 146 7.07 10.29 1.39
N LEU A 147 6.40 9.13 1.47
CA LEU A 147 5.27 8.80 0.62
C LEU A 147 4.17 9.88 0.68
N THR A 148 3.78 10.26 1.91
CA THR A 148 2.75 11.28 2.13
C THR A 148 3.16 12.63 1.56
N GLN A 149 4.43 13.00 1.73
CA GLN A 149 4.96 14.26 1.22
C GLN A 149 4.95 14.28 -0.32
N ARG A 150 5.44 13.22 -0.98
CA ARG A 150 5.42 13.10 -2.45
C ARG A 150 4.00 13.16 -3.03
N LEU A 151 3.02 12.55 -2.36
CA LEU A 151 1.60 12.67 -2.77
C LEU A 151 1.08 14.11 -2.66
N ARG A 152 1.39 14.81 -1.57
CA ARG A 152 1.02 16.23 -1.42
C ARG A 152 1.71 17.12 -2.44
N ASP A 153 2.96 16.82 -2.79
CA ASP A 153 3.69 17.51 -3.84
C ASP A 153 3.03 17.30 -5.20
N HIS A 154 2.68 16.05 -5.52
CA HIS A 154 1.92 15.72 -6.73
C HIS A 154 0.58 16.46 -6.81
N ALA A 155 -0.22 16.42 -5.72
CA ALA A 155 -1.50 17.12 -5.65
C ALA A 155 -1.36 18.64 -5.84
N ALA A 156 -0.24 19.21 -5.41
CA ALA A 156 0.09 20.62 -5.62
C ALA A 156 0.70 20.93 -7.00
N GLY A 157 0.77 19.95 -7.91
CA GLY A 157 1.36 20.09 -9.25
C GLY A 157 2.89 20.18 -9.25
N ARG A 158 3.56 19.86 -8.14
CA ARG A 158 5.02 19.80 -8.07
C ARG A 158 5.48 18.47 -8.66
N SER A 159 6.45 18.54 -9.56
CA SER A 159 7.11 17.38 -10.14
C SER A 159 8.62 17.60 -10.17
N VAL A 160 9.36 16.50 -10.07
CA VAL A 160 10.82 16.51 -10.21
C VAL A 160 11.17 16.10 -11.64
N PRO A 161 12.04 16.85 -12.36
CA PRO A 161 12.49 16.45 -13.68
C PRO A 161 13.12 15.04 -13.66
N PRO A 162 12.95 14.24 -14.72
CA PRO A 162 13.59 12.94 -14.81
C PRO A 162 15.12 13.04 -14.63
N ALA A 163 15.66 12.26 -13.71
CA ALA A 163 17.09 12.16 -13.43
C ALA A 163 17.53 10.67 -13.41
N PRO A 164 18.84 10.37 -13.50
CA PRO A 164 19.35 9.03 -13.20
C PRO A 164 18.94 8.59 -11.79
N ALA A 165 18.70 7.29 -11.61
CA ALA A 165 18.46 6.73 -10.29
C ALA A 165 19.77 6.44 -9.57
N ASP A 166 19.79 6.70 -8.26
CA ASP A 166 20.89 6.33 -7.37
C ASP A 166 20.79 4.84 -7.01
N TRP A 167 21.52 4.00 -7.74
CA TRP A 167 21.52 2.55 -7.55
C TRP A 167 22.53 2.06 -6.50
N SER A 168 23.11 2.95 -5.68
CA SER A 168 24.14 2.59 -4.70
C SER A 168 23.68 1.52 -3.69
N THR A 169 22.38 1.43 -3.42
CA THR A 169 21.78 0.45 -2.51
C THR A 169 21.63 -0.95 -3.08
N VAL A 170 21.80 -1.13 -4.41
CA VAL A 170 21.63 -2.43 -5.10
C VAL A 170 22.88 -2.88 -5.85
N GLY A 171 24.00 -2.15 -5.72
CA GLY A 171 25.32 -2.58 -6.21
C GLY A 171 25.45 -2.66 -7.74
N ARG A 172 24.78 -1.76 -8.48
CA ARG A 172 24.93 -1.65 -9.94
C ARG A 172 26.21 -0.97 -10.38
#